data_AF-A0AAV5YM38-F1
#
_entry.id   AF-A0AAV5YM38-F1
#
_cell.length_a   1.000
_cell.length_b   1.000
_cell.length_c   1.000
_cell.angle_alpha   90.00
_cell.angle_beta   90.00
_cell.angle_gamma   90.00
#
_symmetry.space_group_name_H-M   'P 1'
#
loop_
_entity.id
_entity.type
_entity.pdbx_description
1 polymer ?
#
loop_
_entity_poly.entity_id
_entity_poly.type
_entity_poly.pdbx_seq_one_letter_code
_entity_poly.pdbx_strand_id
1 'polypeptide(L)'
;MTTISIEDKGLDARSRSDILSRDAIDFLTELHRRFEPRRQALLAARRERQAALRSGATLDFLPETGDLRADDWQVAEPRADYADRRVEITGPTDRKLVINAL
;
A
#
# COMPACT_ATOMS: atom_id res chain seq x y z
N MET A 1 9.84 12.00 -21.35
CA MET A 1 9.26 10.78 -20.73
C MET A 1 10.22 10.31 -19.66
N THR A 2 9.77 10.14 -18.41
CA THR A 2 10.60 9.56 -17.35
C THR A 2 10.84 8.09 -17.66
N THR A 3 12.11 7.70 -17.80
CA THR A 3 12.51 6.30 -17.96
C THR A 3 12.28 5.58 -16.64
N ILE A 4 11.49 4.50 -16.65
CA ILE A 4 11.24 3.65 -15.49
C ILE A 4 12.17 2.44 -15.62
N SER A 5 12.96 2.20 -14.59
CA SER A 5 13.83 1.03 -14.47
C SER A 5 13.32 0.16 -13.32
N ILE A 6 13.17 -1.14 -13.58
CA ILE A 6 12.82 -2.13 -12.56
C ILE A 6 14.07 -2.94 -12.24
N GLU A 7 14.50 -2.90 -10.99
CA GLU A 7 15.63 -3.68 -10.47
C GLU A 7 15.13 -4.97 -9.82
N ASP A 8 15.78 -6.09 -10.11
CA ASP A 8 15.40 -7.42 -9.62
C ASP A 8 16.09 -7.80 -8.29
N LYS A 9 17.01 -6.97 -7.79
CA LYS A 9 17.72 -7.08 -6.50
C LYS A 9 18.01 -8.51 -6.03
N GLY A 10 18.59 -9.33 -6.91
CA GLY A 10 19.12 -10.65 -6.55
C GLY A 10 18.18 -11.83 -6.79
N LEU A 11 17.17 -11.67 -7.65
CA LEU A 11 16.46 -12.83 -8.20
C LEU A 11 17.41 -13.71 -9.02
N ASP A 12 17.35 -15.02 -8.82
CA ASP A 12 17.95 -15.97 -9.75
C ASP A 12 17.24 -15.93 -11.11
N ALA A 13 17.88 -16.48 -12.15
CA ALA A 13 17.39 -16.39 -13.52
C ALA A 13 15.96 -16.94 -13.71
N ARG A 14 15.62 -18.02 -12.98
CA ARG A 14 14.29 -18.62 -13.05
C ARG A 14 13.27 -17.75 -12.31
N SER A 15 13.57 -17.34 -11.09
CA SER A 15 12.68 -16.47 -10.31
C SER A 15 12.44 -15.13 -11.02
N ARG A 16 13.45 -14.61 -11.74
CA ARG A 16 13.30 -13.42 -12.58
C ARG A 16 12.31 -13.63 -13.71
N SER A 17 12.40 -14.74 -14.47
CA SER A 17 11.45 -14.99 -15.56
C SER A 17 10.03 -15.26 -15.05
N ASP A 18 9.92 -15.95 -13.91
CA ASP A 18 8.64 -16.36 -13.33
C ASP A 18 7.88 -15.17 -12.71
N ILE A 19 8.59 -14.23 -12.06
CA ILE A 19 7.99 -13.09 -11.35
C ILE A 19 7.97 -11.82 -12.21
N LEU A 20 9.09 -11.50 -12.86
CA LEU A 20 9.27 -10.30 -13.67
C LEU A 20 9.11 -10.63 -15.16
N SER A 21 8.01 -11.31 -15.49
CA SER A 21 7.61 -11.52 -16.88
C SER A 21 7.38 -10.17 -17.58
N ARG A 22 7.35 -10.18 -18.92
CA ARG A 22 7.12 -8.97 -19.71
C ARG A 22 5.81 -8.29 -19.32
N ASP A 23 4.73 -9.04 -19.20
CA ASP A 23 3.42 -8.51 -18.86
C ASP A 23 3.39 -7.93 -17.43
N ALA A 24 4.10 -8.56 -16.49
CA ALA A 24 4.24 -8.04 -15.13
C ALA A 24 5.01 -6.70 -15.11
N ILE A 25 6.09 -6.60 -15.88
CA ILE A 25 6.87 -5.36 -16.03
C ILE A 25 6.02 -4.25 -16.66
N ASP A 26 5.27 -4.56 -17.72
CA ASP A 26 4.38 -3.59 -18.39
C ASP A 26 3.31 -3.08 -17.42
N PHE A 27 2.68 -3.98 -16.67
CA PHE A 27 1.70 -3.64 -15.64
C PHE A 27 2.28 -2.77 -14.51
N LEU A 28 3.43 -3.15 -13.94
CA LEU A 28 4.12 -2.38 -12.90
C LEU A 28 4.51 -0.99 -13.41
N THR A 29 4.94 -0.89 -14.66
CA THR A 29 5.29 0.38 -15.30
C THR A 29 4.07 1.28 -15.42
N GLU A 30 2.90 0.76 -15.81
CA GLU A 30 1.65 1.52 -15.84
C GLU A 30 1.26 2.03 -14.46
N LEU A 31 1.27 1.15 -13.44
CA LEU A 31 0.97 1.53 -12.06
C LEU A 31 1.89 2.65 -11.56
N HIS A 32 3.20 2.53 -11.83
CA HIS A 32 4.17 3.55 -11.46
C HIS A 32 3.86 4.89 -12.13
N ARG A 33 3.65 4.90 -13.46
CA ARG A 33 3.31 6.14 -14.19
C ARG A 33 2.05 6.80 -13.63
N ARG A 34 1.04 6.01 -13.29
CA ARG A 34 -0.26 6.50 -12.83
C ARG A 34 -0.23 7.01 -11.39
N PHE A 35 0.44 6.31 -10.48
CA PHE A 35 0.27 6.54 -9.04
C PHE A 35 1.49 7.15 -8.34
N GLU A 36 2.70 7.04 -8.91
CA GLU A 36 3.91 7.57 -8.27
C GLU A 36 3.86 9.08 -7.99
N PRO A 37 3.37 9.94 -8.90
CA PRO A 37 3.30 11.37 -8.62
C PRO A 37 2.44 11.68 -7.38
N ARG A 38 1.32 10.98 -7.22
CA ARG A 38 0.45 11.12 -6.04
C ARG A 38 1.12 10.58 -4.79
N ARG A 39 1.83 9.45 -4.86
CA ARG A 39 2.60 8.90 -3.74
C ARG A 39 3.61 9.92 -3.22
N GLN A 40 4.36 10.57 -4.11
CA GLN A 40 5.35 11.59 -3.74
C GLN A 40 4.70 12.82 -3.11
N ALA A 41 3.59 13.31 -3.67
CA ALA A 41 2.82 14.42 -3.08
C ALA A 41 2.35 14.09 -1.65
N LEU A 42 1.87 12.87 -1.42
CA LEU A 42 1.46 12.42 -0.08
C LEU A 42 2.64 12.32 0.90
N LEU A 43 3.81 11.90 0.45
CA LEU A 43 5.01 11.87 1.28
C LEU A 43 5.48 13.28 1.66
N ALA A 44 5.36 14.25 0.75
CA ALA A 44 5.62 15.66 1.04
C ALA A 44 4.62 16.21 2.08
N ALA A 45 3.33 15.99 1.86
CA ALA A 45 2.28 16.41 2.79
C ALA A 45 2.46 15.83 4.21
N ARG A 46 2.97 14.59 4.34
CA ARG A 46 3.33 14.01 5.65
C ARG A 46 4.43 14.80 6.35
N ARG A 47 5.45 15.26 5.62
CA ARG A 47 6.54 16.08 6.19
C ARG A 47 6.02 17.44 6.64
N GLU A 48 5.16 18.07 5.84
CA GLU A 48 4.51 19.33 6.18
C GLU A 48 3.65 19.20 7.45
N ARG A 49 2.81 18.16 7.52
CA ARG A 49 1.99 17.89 8.71
C ARG A 49 2.85 17.65 9.94
N GLN A 50 3.95 16.90 9.79
CA GLN A 50 4.89 16.67 10.88
C GLN A 50 5.55 17.97 11.36
N ALA A 51 5.93 18.88 10.45
CA ALA A 51 6.49 20.18 10.81
C ALA A 51 5.47 21.03 11.58
N ALA A 52 4.21 21.08 11.14
CA ALA A 52 3.15 21.80 11.83
C ALA A 52 2.89 21.27 13.24
N LEU A 53 2.87 19.94 13.42
CA LEU A 53 2.74 19.33 14.75
C LEU A 53 3.93 19.69 15.66
N ARG A 54 5.15 19.72 15.13
CA ARG A 54 6.34 20.14 15.89
C ARG A 54 6.31 21.61 16.28
N SER A 55 5.62 22.46 15.52
CA SER A 55 5.43 23.89 15.83
C SER A 55 4.20 24.16 16.70
N GLY A 56 3.60 23.14 17.32
CA GLY A 56 2.51 23.30 18.29
C GLY A 56 1.10 23.08 17.74
N ALA A 57 0.93 22.65 16.49
CA ALA A 57 -0.37 22.15 16.04
C ALA A 57 -0.74 20.86 16.79
N THR A 58 -2.04 20.61 16.95
CA THR A 58 -2.55 19.41 17.62
C THR A 58 -3.10 18.38 16.63
N LEU A 59 -3.36 17.17 17.13
CA LEU A 59 -4.16 16.15 16.47
C LEU A 59 -5.59 16.27 17.00
N ASP A 60 -6.55 16.43 16.10
CA ASP A 60 -7.97 16.44 16.41
C ASP A 60 -8.77 16.04 15.17
N PHE A 61 -10.07 15.82 15.32
CA PHE A 61 -10.98 15.56 14.22
C PHE A 61 -11.07 16.76 13.28
N LEU A 62 -10.96 16.48 11.98
CA LEU A 62 -11.10 17.48 10.94
C LEU A 62 -12.58 17.94 10.84
N PRO A 63 -12.88 19.25 10.98
CA PRO A 63 -14.23 19.77 10.82
C PRO A 63 -14.81 19.49 9.43
N GLU A 64 -13.99 19.55 8.39
CA GLU A 64 -14.40 19.35 6.99
C GLU A 64 -14.91 17.95 6.66
N THR A 65 -14.64 16.96 7.52
CA THR A 65 -15.16 15.59 7.37
C THR A 65 -16.22 15.26 8.43
N GLY A 66 -16.78 16.27 9.09
CA GLY A 66 -17.83 16.13 10.10
C GLY A 66 -19.08 15.43 9.57
N ASP A 67 -19.57 15.86 8.41
CA ASP A 67 -20.79 15.32 7.81
C ASP A 67 -20.63 13.82 7.49
N LEU A 68 -19.46 13.41 6.95
CA LEU A 68 -19.15 12.00 6.65
C LEU A 68 -19.13 11.10 7.89
N ARG A 69 -18.80 11.65 9.07
CA ARG A 69 -18.80 10.91 10.34
C ARG A 69 -20.19 10.83 10.97
N ALA A 70 -21.06 11.79 10.64
CA ALA A 70 -22.43 11.87 11.16
C ALA A 70 -23.45 11.12 10.28
N ASP A 71 -23.07 10.81 9.04
CA ASP A 71 -23.91 10.12 8.06
C ASP A 71 -24.04 8.61 8.33
N ASP A 72 -25.13 8.01 7.85
CA ASP A 72 -25.42 6.58 7.99
C ASP A 72 -24.99 5.82 6.73
N TRP A 73 -23.72 5.48 6.67
CA TRP A 73 -23.13 4.72 5.56
C TRP A 73 -22.37 3.48 6.07
N GLN A 74 -22.22 2.51 5.18
CA GLN A 74 -21.47 1.28 5.45
C GLN A 74 -20.51 0.98 4.30
N VAL A 75 -19.42 0.28 4.63
CA VAL A 75 -18.53 -0.28 3.61
C VAL A 75 -19.23 -1.38 2.84
N ALA A 76 -18.67 -1.80 1.71
CA ALA A 76 -19.17 -2.96 0.98
C ALA A 76 -19.11 -4.24 1.84
N GLU A 77 -20.10 -5.12 1.65
CA GLU A 77 -20.18 -6.41 2.34
C GLU A 77 -18.90 -7.23 2.13
N PRO A 78 -18.33 -7.84 3.20
CA PRO A 78 -17.16 -8.66 3.07
C PRO A 78 -17.50 -9.97 2.35
N ARG A 79 -16.52 -10.51 1.62
CA ARG A 79 -16.63 -11.90 1.14
C ARG A 79 -16.64 -12.86 2.34
N ALA A 80 -17.27 -14.02 2.17
CA ALA A 80 -17.46 -15.01 3.24
C ALA A 80 -16.15 -15.46 3.92
N ASP A 81 -15.05 -15.54 3.16
CA ASP A 81 -13.72 -15.89 3.65
C ASP A 81 -13.08 -14.81 4.56
N TYR A 82 -13.64 -13.60 4.60
CA TYR A 82 -13.21 -12.50 5.48
C TYR A 82 -14.16 -12.25 6.66
N ALA A 83 -15.27 -12.99 6.77
CA ALA A 83 -16.28 -12.77 7.80
C ALA A 83 -15.79 -13.14 9.21
N ASP A 84 -14.89 -14.12 9.32
CA ASP A 84 -14.31 -14.58 10.59
C ASP A 84 -12.78 -14.48 10.57
N ARG A 85 -12.26 -13.39 11.13
CA ARG A 85 -10.82 -13.09 11.26
C ARG A 85 -10.40 -12.96 12.73
N ARG A 86 -10.99 -13.79 13.59
CA ARG A 86 -10.78 -13.73 15.07
C ARG A 86 -9.32 -13.82 15.50
N VAL A 87 -8.47 -14.47 14.71
CA VAL A 87 -7.04 -14.61 14.94
C VAL A 87 -6.33 -14.46 13.60
N GLU A 88 -5.29 -13.63 13.57
CA GLU A 88 -4.39 -13.47 12.44
C GLU A 88 -2.95 -13.70 12.89
N ILE A 89 -2.20 -14.50 12.14
CA ILE A 89 -0.76 -14.67 12.33
C ILE A 89 -0.02 -13.85 11.28
N THR A 90 1.04 -13.15 11.70
CA THR A 90 1.91 -12.41 10.78
C THR A 90 3.30 -13.03 10.77
N GLY A 91 3.99 -12.91 9.63
CA GLY A 91 5.31 -13.49 9.43
C GLY A 91 5.94 -13.04 8.11
N PRO A 92 7.24 -13.31 7.92
CA PRO A 92 7.93 -12.99 6.67
C PRO A 92 7.46 -13.90 5.53
N THR A 93 7.77 -13.51 4.30
CA THR A 93 7.42 -14.27 3.08
C THR A 93 8.38 -15.42 2.77
N ASP A 94 9.14 -15.90 3.76
CA ASP A 94 10.02 -17.07 3.58
C ASP A 94 9.20 -18.35 3.38
N ARG A 95 9.69 -19.25 2.51
CA ARG A 95 8.96 -20.47 2.13
C ARG A 95 8.57 -21.32 3.33
N LYS A 96 9.47 -21.52 4.30
CA LYS A 96 9.18 -22.35 5.47
C LYS A 96 8.15 -21.69 6.37
N LEU A 97 8.24 -20.37 6.54
CA LEU A 97 7.33 -19.63 7.41
C LEU A 97 5.93 -19.47 6.80
N VAL A 98 5.82 -19.37 5.48
CA VAL A 98 4.53 -19.46 4.77
C VAL A 98 3.87 -20.81 5.01
N ILE A 99 4.62 -21.92 4.92
CA ILE A 99 4.10 -23.28 5.19
C ILE A 99 3.66 -23.43 6.66
N ASN A 100 4.40 -22.85 7.60
CA ASN A 100 4.03 -22.97 9.01
C ASN A 100 2.80 -22.13 9.39
N ALA A 101 2.52 -21.09 8.61
CA ALA A 101 1.44 -20.14 8.87
C ALA A 101 0.11 -20.53 8.19
N LEU A 102 0.14 -21.36 7.15
CA LEU A 102 -1.03 -21.80 6.36
C LEU A 102 -1.32 -23.29 6.57
#